data_AF-A0A7S2FD65-F1
#
_entry.id   AF-A0A7S2FD65-F1
#
_cell.length_a   1.000
_cell.length_b   1.000
_cell.length_c   1.000
_cell.angle_alpha   90.00
_cell.angle_beta   90.00
_cell.angle_gamma   90.00
#
_symmetry.space_group_name_H-M   'P 1'
#
loop_
_entity.id
_entity.type
_entity.pdbx_description
1 polymer ?
#
loop_
_entity_poly.entity_id
_entity_poly.type
_entity_poly.pdbx_seq_one_letter_code
_entity_poly.pdbx_strand_id
1 'polypeptide(L)'
;APRASPSKAAAAAATTATTETGAAASETETEACASAAAEPDTSATYERVVKIYSRNSEDMTTRYPDVTVLVDQFLPPAPSAPLQGTPDSYADASEVDDAVCESIVIDAESVAFDRETKMILPFQNLMNRKKKDVKLEDVKVNVCVFAFDILYYNGVPLLKKPLRERREILAKVCKEIPNMFQLSSVMVSREFDDINNFLNESVGASTEGLIIKTLDDTYEPSRRSLNWLKLKKDYIEDGGGEGGLGDSVDLVPIAAWHGKGKRTGVYGAYLLACYNPETESYESCCKIGTGFSEEVLESHTKALQETEIQWSGTGAPRSYLLVGDMLKPDIWLEPTQVWEVKAADLSLSPTHKAAIGVADEHRGVALRFPRFLRIREDKKPDEATTNAQISEMYWGQESVKKKDVVVDDEDEMML
;
A
#
# COMPACT_ATOMS: atom_id res chain seq x y z
N ALA A 1 38.24 -29.80 -21.44
CA ALA A 1 38.25 -30.92 -22.42
C ALA A 1 39.28 -31.95 -21.97
N PRO A 2 39.14 -33.28 -22.22
CA PRO A 2 38.09 -34.04 -22.92
C PRO A 2 37.32 -35.01 -21.98
N ARG A 3 36.04 -35.36 -22.23
CA ARG A 3 35.47 -36.46 -23.05
C ARG A 3 35.93 -37.88 -22.66
N ALA A 4 34.97 -38.75 -22.34
CA ALA A 4 34.68 -39.99 -23.08
C ALA A 4 33.50 -40.79 -22.48
N SER A 5 32.45 -41.01 -23.27
CA SER A 5 31.52 -42.15 -23.20
C SER A 5 32.24 -43.43 -23.68
N PRO A 6 31.71 -44.68 -23.54
CA PRO A 6 30.67 -45.16 -24.50
C PRO A 6 29.78 -46.38 -24.11
N SER A 7 28.67 -46.51 -24.86
CA SER A 7 28.00 -47.76 -25.36
C SER A 7 27.31 -48.69 -24.33
N LYS A 8 26.24 -49.45 -24.60
CA LYS A 8 25.77 -50.29 -25.75
C LYS A 8 24.23 -50.49 -25.57
N ALA A 9 23.40 -50.34 -26.61
CA ALA A 9 22.91 -51.36 -27.55
C ALA A 9 21.98 -52.45 -26.97
N ALA A 10 20.73 -52.52 -27.45
CA ALA A 10 20.15 -53.68 -28.16
C ALA A 10 18.66 -53.47 -28.50
N ALA A 11 18.32 -53.80 -29.74
CA ALA A 11 16.97 -53.88 -30.31
C ALA A 11 16.56 -55.35 -30.52
N ALA A 12 15.25 -55.60 -30.68
CA ALA A 12 14.57 -56.75 -31.32
C ALA A 12 13.32 -57.13 -30.50
N ALA A 13 12.18 -57.59 -31.02
CA ALA A 13 11.64 -57.78 -32.36
C ALA A 13 10.14 -58.13 -32.19
N ALA A 14 9.38 -57.96 -33.28
CA ALA A 14 7.96 -58.25 -33.43
C ALA A 14 7.59 -59.75 -33.31
N THR A 15 6.32 -60.07 -33.02
CA THR A 15 5.58 -61.16 -33.69
C THR A 15 4.05 -60.97 -33.57
N THR A 16 3.39 -61.10 -34.72
CA THR A 16 1.95 -61.13 -35.03
C THR A 16 1.30 -62.48 -34.67
N ALA A 17 0.01 -62.49 -34.31
CA ALA A 17 -0.87 -63.65 -34.55
C ALA A 17 -2.36 -63.26 -34.55
N THR A 18 -2.99 -63.45 -35.71
CA THR A 18 -4.42 -63.50 -36.02
C THR A 18 -5.04 -64.84 -35.60
N THR A 19 -6.32 -64.87 -35.19
CA THR A 19 -7.34 -65.82 -35.72
C THR A 19 -8.76 -65.49 -35.22
N GLU A 20 -9.72 -66.00 -35.99
CA GLU A 20 -11.12 -65.61 -36.16
C GLU A 20 -12.14 -66.52 -35.42
N THR A 21 -13.40 -66.05 -35.45
CA THR A 21 -14.70 -66.78 -35.54
C THR A 21 -15.43 -67.28 -34.29
N GLY A 22 -16.74 -66.97 -34.27
CA GLY A 22 -17.75 -67.69 -33.50
C GLY A 22 -19.05 -66.89 -33.28
N ALA A 23 -20.01 -67.00 -34.21
CA ALA A 23 -21.34 -66.39 -34.16
C ALA A 23 -22.39 -67.26 -33.42
N ALA A 24 -23.41 -66.64 -32.81
CA ALA A 24 -24.74 -67.23 -32.58
C ALA A 24 -25.81 -66.12 -32.34
N ALA A 25 -27.04 -66.40 -32.78
CA ALA A 25 -28.10 -65.46 -33.16
C ALA A 25 -29.28 -65.34 -32.18
N SER A 26 -30.15 -64.32 -32.40
CA SER A 26 -31.64 -64.24 -32.29
C SER A 26 -32.06 -62.85 -31.76
N GLU A 27 -32.60 -61.96 -32.60
CA GLU A 27 -34.01 -61.73 -33.02
C GLU A 27 -34.75 -60.66 -32.19
N THR A 28 -35.12 -59.56 -32.88
CA THR A 28 -36.28 -58.62 -32.67
C THR A 28 -36.34 -57.85 -31.34
N GLU A 29 -36.64 -56.55 -31.25
CA GLU A 29 -37.70 -55.74 -31.87
C GLU A 29 -37.29 -54.26 -32.00
N THR A 30 -37.95 -53.56 -32.93
CA THR A 30 -37.89 -52.12 -33.16
C THR A 30 -38.66 -51.34 -32.09
N GLU A 31 -38.03 -50.36 -31.45
CA GLU A 31 -38.72 -49.16 -30.94
C GLU A 31 -37.88 -47.91 -31.21
N ALA A 32 -38.44 -47.03 -32.04
CA ALA A 32 -37.92 -45.70 -32.27
C ALA A 32 -38.21 -44.84 -31.04
N CYS A 33 -37.17 -44.41 -30.34
CA CYS A 33 -37.27 -43.34 -29.34
C CYS A 33 -36.50 -42.13 -29.87
N ALA A 34 -37.24 -41.14 -30.37
CA ALA A 34 -36.73 -39.82 -30.68
C ALA A 34 -36.29 -39.15 -29.36
N SER A 35 -34.99 -39.09 -29.10
CA SER A 35 -34.47 -38.15 -28.12
C SER A 35 -34.37 -36.79 -28.79
N ALA A 36 -35.28 -35.89 -28.39
CA ALA A 36 -35.16 -34.48 -28.67
C ALA A 36 -33.80 -34.00 -28.15
N ALA A 37 -32.93 -33.58 -29.07
CA ALA A 37 -31.79 -32.75 -28.71
C ALA A 37 -32.37 -31.48 -28.09
N ALA A 38 -32.19 -31.32 -26.77
CA ALA A 38 -32.50 -30.07 -26.10
C ALA A 38 -31.62 -28.99 -26.77
N GLU A 39 -32.27 -27.96 -27.34
CA GLU A 39 -31.55 -26.77 -27.76
C GLU A 39 -30.77 -26.20 -26.58
N PRO A 40 -29.51 -25.76 -26.76
CA PRO A 40 -28.77 -25.16 -25.67
C PRO A 40 -29.50 -23.91 -25.20
N ASP A 41 -29.78 -23.87 -23.89
CA ASP A 41 -30.33 -22.70 -23.21
C ASP A 41 -29.41 -21.50 -23.43
N THR A 42 -29.80 -20.62 -24.35
CA THR A 42 -29.03 -19.42 -24.73
C THR A 42 -29.23 -18.25 -23.75
N SER A 43 -29.82 -18.50 -22.57
CA SER A 43 -30.09 -17.46 -21.57
C SER A 43 -29.12 -17.44 -20.38
N ALA A 44 -28.12 -18.34 -20.34
CA ALA A 44 -27.13 -18.34 -19.27
C ALA A 44 -26.18 -17.14 -19.39
N THR A 45 -26.53 -16.02 -18.76
CA THR A 45 -25.60 -14.92 -18.52
C THR A 45 -24.56 -15.38 -17.49
N TYR A 46 -23.33 -15.59 -17.94
CA TYR A 46 -22.21 -15.89 -17.04
C TYR A 46 -21.92 -14.67 -16.17
N GLU A 47 -22.25 -14.76 -14.88
CA GLU A 47 -21.96 -13.71 -13.91
C GLU A 47 -20.46 -13.72 -13.57
N ARG A 48 -19.84 -12.53 -13.59
CA ARG A 48 -18.43 -12.41 -13.21
C ARG A 48 -18.25 -12.60 -11.71
N VAL A 49 -17.33 -13.49 -11.36
CA VAL A 49 -16.86 -13.62 -9.99
C VAL A 49 -15.71 -12.65 -9.76
N VAL A 50 -15.94 -11.62 -8.95
CA VAL A 50 -14.92 -10.63 -8.58
C VAL A 50 -14.34 -10.95 -7.21
N LYS A 51 -13.01 -10.91 -7.11
CA LYS A 51 -12.27 -11.07 -5.85
C LYS A 51 -11.23 -9.97 -5.68
N ILE A 52 -11.16 -9.39 -4.48
CA ILE A 52 -10.22 -8.34 -4.14
C ILE A 52 -9.37 -8.84 -2.96
N TYR A 53 -8.05 -8.84 -3.13
CA TYR A 53 -7.12 -9.28 -2.10
C TYR A 53 -6.26 -8.11 -1.62
N SER A 54 -5.98 -8.06 -0.32
CA SER A 54 -4.99 -7.11 0.21
C SER A 54 -3.58 -7.52 -0.16
N ARG A 55 -2.62 -6.62 0.08
CA ARG A 55 -1.18 -6.88 -0.01
C ARG A 55 -0.72 -8.15 0.73
N ASN A 56 -1.40 -8.54 1.80
CA ASN A 56 -1.09 -9.72 2.61
C ASN A 56 -1.99 -10.92 2.28
N SER A 57 -2.62 -10.92 1.11
CA SER A 57 -3.50 -11.99 0.60
C SER A 57 -4.78 -12.23 1.41
N GLU A 58 -5.21 -11.25 2.21
CA GLU A 58 -6.51 -11.31 2.88
C GLU A 58 -7.65 -10.96 1.91
N ASP A 59 -8.74 -11.74 1.90
CA ASP A 59 -9.93 -11.44 1.08
C ASP A 59 -10.64 -10.18 1.60
N MET A 60 -10.64 -9.13 0.77
CA MET A 60 -11.24 -7.82 1.03
C MET A 60 -12.51 -7.59 0.21
N THR A 61 -13.03 -8.60 -0.49
CA THR A 61 -14.14 -8.45 -1.46
C THR A 61 -15.37 -7.80 -0.82
N THR A 62 -15.78 -8.24 0.37
CA THR A 62 -16.96 -7.70 1.08
C THR A 62 -16.76 -6.31 1.68
N ARG A 63 -15.53 -5.77 1.64
CA ARG A 63 -15.19 -4.41 2.08
C ARG A 63 -15.37 -3.37 0.97
N TYR A 64 -15.34 -3.80 -0.29
CA TYR A 64 -15.36 -2.94 -1.47
C TYR A 64 -16.48 -3.29 -2.46
N PRO A 65 -17.75 -3.31 -2.01
CA PRO A 65 -18.90 -3.59 -2.88
C PRO A 65 -19.03 -2.55 -4.02
N ASP A 66 -18.62 -1.32 -3.75
CA ASP A 66 -18.55 -0.20 -4.69
C ASP A 66 -17.52 -0.42 -5.79
N VAL A 67 -16.43 -1.14 -5.52
CA VAL A 67 -15.44 -1.51 -6.56
C VAL A 67 -15.93 -2.71 -7.36
N THR A 68 -16.55 -3.70 -6.71
CA THR A 68 -17.01 -4.92 -7.41
C THR A 68 -18.06 -4.63 -8.47
N VAL A 69 -18.95 -3.66 -8.24
CA VAL A 69 -19.98 -3.26 -9.23
C VAL A 69 -19.43 -2.42 -10.39
N LEU A 70 -18.20 -1.91 -10.28
CA LEU A 70 -17.57 -1.12 -11.35
C LEU A 70 -16.87 -1.99 -12.38
N VAL A 71 -16.61 -3.26 -12.07
CA VAL A 71 -15.81 -4.17 -12.92
C VAL A 71 -16.36 -4.24 -14.34
N ASP A 72 -17.68 -4.33 -14.50
CA ASP A 72 -18.31 -4.39 -15.81
C ASP A 72 -18.33 -3.06 -16.58
N GLN A 73 -18.00 -1.96 -15.91
CA GLN A 73 -17.91 -0.64 -16.55
C GLN A 73 -16.50 -0.35 -17.08
N PHE A 74 -15.45 -0.87 -16.43
CA PHE A 74 -14.06 -0.64 -16.83
C PHE A 74 -13.43 -1.82 -17.57
N LEU A 75 -14.04 -3.01 -17.60
CA LEU A 75 -13.57 -4.15 -18.40
C LEU A 75 -14.43 -4.35 -19.66
N PRO A 76 -13.89 -5.03 -20.68
CA PRO A 76 -14.69 -5.53 -21.80
C PRO A 76 -15.81 -6.46 -21.29
N PRO A 77 -16.84 -6.80 -22.08
CA PRO A 77 -17.87 -7.74 -21.66
C PRO A 77 -17.30 -9.12 -21.32
N ALA A 78 -18.02 -9.86 -20.47
CA ALA A 78 -17.74 -11.27 -20.22
C ALA A 78 -18.14 -12.12 -21.45
N PRO A 79 -17.50 -13.28 -21.68
CA PRO A 79 -17.86 -14.14 -22.80
C PRO A 79 -19.28 -14.69 -22.61
N SER A 80 -20.04 -14.77 -23.71
CA SER A 80 -21.41 -15.32 -23.71
C SER A 80 -21.46 -16.86 -23.60
N ALA A 81 -20.32 -17.53 -23.71
CA ALA A 81 -20.15 -18.96 -23.53
C ALA A 81 -18.72 -19.25 -23.03
N PRO A 82 -18.46 -20.36 -22.30
CA PRO A 82 -17.11 -20.72 -21.90
C PRO A 82 -16.25 -20.90 -23.15
N LEU A 83 -15.11 -20.23 -23.22
CA LEU A 83 -14.21 -20.38 -24.36
C LEU A 83 -13.76 -21.84 -24.44
N GLN A 84 -13.99 -22.48 -25.58
CA GLN A 84 -13.55 -23.86 -25.83
C GLN A 84 -12.03 -23.85 -26.06
N GLY A 85 -11.27 -23.98 -24.98
CA GLY A 85 -9.81 -24.07 -24.99
C GLY A 85 -9.27 -24.55 -23.65
N THR A 86 -8.21 -25.35 -23.66
CA THR A 86 -7.47 -25.67 -22.44
C THR A 86 -6.73 -24.43 -21.94
N PRO A 87 -6.68 -24.16 -20.62
CA PRO A 87 -5.91 -23.04 -20.03
C PRO A 87 -4.41 -23.01 -20.40
N ASP A 88 -3.90 -24.08 -21.03
CA ASP A 88 -2.49 -24.31 -21.32
C ASP A 88 -2.07 -24.06 -22.78
N SER A 89 -2.94 -23.56 -23.66
CA SER A 89 -2.44 -23.03 -24.94
C SER A 89 -1.80 -21.67 -24.67
N TYR A 90 -0.48 -21.66 -24.51
CA TYR A 90 0.35 -20.45 -24.46
C TYR A 90 0.22 -19.68 -25.79
N ALA A 91 -0.93 -19.04 -26.01
CA ALA A 91 -1.11 -18.07 -27.06
C ALA A 91 -0.16 -16.90 -26.78
N ASP A 92 0.50 -16.41 -27.82
CA ASP A 92 1.28 -15.19 -27.72
C ASP A 92 0.35 -14.05 -27.29
N ALA A 93 0.80 -13.16 -26.39
CA ALA A 93 -0.08 -12.09 -25.91
C ALA A 93 -0.44 -11.07 -27.00
N SER A 94 0.20 -11.16 -28.17
CA SER A 94 -0.17 -10.45 -29.39
C SER A 94 -1.50 -10.91 -30.00
N GLU A 95 -1.99 -12.10 -29.63
CA GLU A 95 -3.26 -12.69 -30.07
C GLU A 95 -4.38 -12.58 -29.03
N VAL A 96 -4.15 -11.78 -27.99
CA VAL A 96 -5.12 -11.58 -26.92
C VAL A 96 -6.32 -10.79 -27.45
N ASP A 97 -7.44 -11.48 -27.59
CA ASP A 97 -8.74 -10.88 -27.89
C ASP A 97 -9.12 -9.92 -26.74
N ASP A 98 -9.17 -8.63 -27.06
CA ASP A 98 -9.56 -7.54 -26.17
C ASP A 98 -11.04 -7.18 -26.29
N ALA A 99 -11.79 -7.82 -27.18
CA ALA A 99 -13.23 -7.62 -27.28
C ALA A 99 -13.98 -8.22 -26.09
N VAL A 100 -13.38 -9.22 -25.42
CA VAL A 100 -14.00 -9.98 -24.32
C VAL A 100 -12.97 -10.21 -23.22
N CYS A 101 -13.40 -10.11 -21.96
CA CYS A 101 -12.57 -10.43 -20.80
C CYS A 101 -13.18 -11.60 -20.03
N GLU A 102 -12.59 -12.78 -20.18
CA GLU A 102 -12.91 -14.00 -19.45
C GLU A 102 -12.33 -13.97 -18.03
N SER A 103 -11.04 -13.61 -17.92
CA SER A 103 -10.31 -13.66 -16.66
C SER A 103 -9.20 -12.61 -16.64
N ILE A 104 -9.00 -11.96 -15.50
CA ILE A 104 -7.99 -10.91 -15.36
C ILE A 104 -7.49 -10.82 -13.92
N VAL A 105 -6.21 -10.49 -13.76
CA VAL A 105 -5.62 -10.08 -12.47
C VAL A 105 -4.91 -8.74 -12.67
N ILE A 106 -5.42 -7.70 -12.02
CA ILE A 106 -4.85 -6.33 -12.02
C ILE A 106 -4.20 -6.07 -10.65
N ASP A 107 -3.07 -5.38 -10.66
CA ASP A 107 -2.48 -4.78 -9.46
C ASP A 107 -2.77 -3.28 -9.43
N ALA A 108 -3.33 -2.80 -8.32
CA ALA A 108 -3.92 -1.47 -8.19
C ALA A 108 -3.90 -0.96 -6.75
N GLU A 109 -3.91 0.36 -6.60
CA GLU A 109 -4.07 1.02 -5.30
C GLU A 109 -5.51 1.55 -5.15
N SER A 110 -6.19 1.20 -4.06
CA SER A 110 -7.48 1.79 -3.71
C SER A 110 -7.26 2.99 -2.79
N VAL A 111 -7.68 4.17 -3.25
CA VAL A 111 -7.41 5.44 -2.57
C VAL A 111 -8.74 6.07 -2.18
N ALA A 112 -8.85 6.58 -0.94
CA ALA A 112 -10.01 7.36 -0.54
C ALA A 112 -10.08 8.62 -1.42
N PHE A 113 -11.25 8.90 -1.98
CA PHE A 113 -11.40 9.93 -2.99
C PHE A 113 -12.65 10.75 -2.72
N ASP A 114 -12.51 12.06 -2.72
CA ASP A 114 -13.63 12.98 -2.65
C ASP A 114 -14.12 13.29 -4.06
N ARG A 115 -15.38 12.95 -4.34
CA ARG A 115 -15.98 13.09 -5.67
C ARG A 115 -16.44 14.51 -5.97
N GLU A 116 -16.67 15.33 -4.95
CA GLU A 116 -17.13 16.70 -5.10
C GLU A 116 -15.93 17.58 -5.45
N THR A 117 -14.90 17.52 -4.61
CA THR A 117 -13.67 18.29 -4.79
C THR A 117 -12.71 17.67 -5.81
N LYS A 118 -12.94 16.41 -6.19
CA LYS A 118 -12.12 15.61 -7.12
C LYS A 118 -10.68 15.43 -6.63
N MET A 119 -10.52 15.22 -5.34
CA MET A 119 -9.20 15.10 -4.70
C MET A 119 -9.01 13.76 -4.00
N ILE A 120 -7.75 13.32 -3.99
CA ILE A 120 -7.29 12.20 -3.16
C ILE A 120 -7.32 12.62 -1.70
N LEU A 121 -7.93 11.78 -0.86
CA LEU A 121 -8.01 11.96 0.58
C LEU A 121 -6.89 11.18 1.29
N PRO A 122 -6.46 11.63 2.49
CA PRO A 122 -5.46 10.92 3.27
C PRO A 122 -5.85 9.47 3.59
N PHE A 123 -4.84 8.61 3.71
CA PHE A 123 -5.03 7.17 4.03
C PHE A 123 -5.88 6.92 5.29
N GLN A 124 -5.85 7.83 6.28
CA GLN A 124 -6.66 7.71 7.49
C GLN A 124 -8.17 7.65 7.16
N ASN A 125 -8.62 8.36 6.13
CA ASN A 125 -10.02 8.33 5.69
C ASN A 125 -10.39 6.93 5.18
N LEU A 126 -9.49 6.27 4.44
CA LEU A 126 -9.68 4.89 3.98
C LEU A 126 -9.75 3.90 5.15
N MET A 127 -9.00 4.14 6.23
CA MET A 127 -9.04 3.31 7.44
C MET A 127 -10.39 3.36 8.16
N ASN A 128 -11.16 4.44 7.99
CA ASN A 128 -12.48 4.60 8.57
C ASN A 128 -13.57 3.80 7.83
N ARG A 129 -13.26 3.21 6.66
CA ARG A 129 -14.19 2.27 6.01
C ARG A 129 -14.46 1.06 6.89
N LYS A 130 -15.73 0.68 6.98
CA LYS A 130 -16.18 -0.54 7.66
C LYS A 130 -15.44 -1.76 7.08
N LYS A 131 -15.01 -2.68 7.95
CA LYS A 131 -14.08 -3.76 7.58
C LYS A 131 -14.73 -5.01 6.98
N LYS A 132 -16.00 -5.28 7.28
CA LYS A 132 -16.71 -6.50 6.89
C LYS A 132 -18.16 -6.23 6.54
N ASP A 133 -18.68 -7.02 5.61
CA ASP A 133 -20.08 -7.07 5.19
C ASP A 133 -20.64 -5.66 4.97
N VAL A 134 -19.95 -4.93 4.10
CA VAL A 134 -20.33 -3.59 3.70
C VAL A 134 -21.33 -3.74 2.56
N LYS A 135 -22.51 -3.16 2.71
CA LYS A 135 -23.46 -3.02 1.61
C LYS A 135 -23.12 -1.77 0.82
N LEU A 136 -23.48 -1.75 -0.46
CA LEU A 136 -23.22 -0.60 -1.34
C LEU A 136 -23.83 0.71 -0.78
N GLU A 137 -25.03 0.62 -0.21
CA GLU A 137 -25.75 1.74 0.43
C GLU A 137 -25.07 2.29 1.69
N ASP A 138 -24.24 1.49 2.36
CA ASP A 138 -23.56 1.86 3.60
C ASP A 138 -22.18 2.51 3.36
N VAL A 139 -21.74 2.62 2.10
CA VAL A 139 -20.43 3.17 1.75
C VAL A 139 -20.43 4.68 1.92
N LYS A 140 -19.82 5.16 3.01
CA LYS A 140 -19.66 6.59 3.29
C LYS A 140 -18.38 7.20 2.72
N VAL A 141 -17.32 6.41 2.60
CA VAL A 141 -16.02 6.86 2.09
C VAL A 141 -15.84 6.29 0.70
N ASN A 142 -16.01 7.16 -0.30
CA ASN A 142 -15.76 6.84 -1.70
C ASN A 142 -14.29 6.51 -1.94
N VAL A 143 -14.04 5.65 -2.92
CA VAL A 143 -12.69 5.32 -3.38
C VAL A 143 -12.57 5.49 -4.89
N CYS A 144 -11.35 5.79 -5.33
CA CYS A 144 -10.89 5.64 -6.69
C CYS A 144 -9.81 4.55 -6.73
N VAL A 145 -9.87 3.68 -7.73
CA VAL A 145 -8.89 2.60 -7.95
C VAL A 145 -7.90 3.05 -9.02
N PHE A 146 -6.62 3.07 -8.67
CA PHE A 146 -5.52 3.41 -9.59
C PHE A 146 -4.76 2.14 -9.99
N ALA A 147 -5.07 1.60 -11.17
CA ALA A 147 -4.44 0.39 -11.71
C ALA A 147 -3.07 0.68 -12.31
N PHE A 148 -2.05 -0.07 -11.88
CA PHE A 148 -0.66 0.18 -12.27
C PHE A 148 0.05 -1.03 -12.89
N ASP A 149 -0.51 -2.24 -12.82
CA ASP A 149 0.04 -3.44 -13.49
C ASP A 149 -1.07 -4.47 -13.81
N ILE A 150 -0.77 -5.41 -14.71
CA ILE A 150 -1.63 -6.55 -15.05
C ILE A 150 -0.80 -7.83 -15.05
N LEU A 151 -1.27 -8.84 -14.33
CA LEU A 151 -0.49 -10.05 -14.04
C LEU A 151 -0.99 -11.28 -14.82
N TYR A 152 -2.25 -11.25 -15.24
CA TYR A 152 -2.93 -12.34 -15.92
C TYR A 152 -4.07 -11.79 -16.76
N TYR A 153 -4.29 -12.33 -17.96
CA TYR A 153 -5.41 -11.97 -18.81
C TYR A 153 -5.81 -13.14 -19.72
N ASN A 154 -7.10 -13.49 -19.75
CA ASN A 154 -7.72 -14.50 -20.61
C ASN A 154 -6.88 -15.78 -20.75
N GLY A 155 -6.64 -16.50 -19.65
CA GLY A 155 -5.87 -17.75 -19.70
C GLY A 155 -4.35 -17.56 -19.57
N VAL A 156 -3.82 -16.38 -19.93
CA VAL A 156 -2.37 -16.17 -20.13
C VAL A 156 -1.71 -15.48 -18.93
N PRO A 157 -0.72 -16.12 -18.26
CA PRO A 157 0.12 -15.45 -17.26
C PRO A 157 1.08 -14.44 -17.88
N LEU A 158 1.05 -13.19 -17.41
CA LEU A 158 1.84 -12.09 -17.94
C LEU A 158 3.11 -11.79 -17.11
N LEU A 159 3.34 -12.50 -16.01
CA LEU A 159 4.45 -12.22 -15.07
C LEU A 159 5.83 -12.19 -15.74
N LYS A 160 6.06 -13.03 -16.76
CA LYS A 160 7.33 -13.11 -17.49
C LYS A 160 7.50 -12.05 -18.59
N LYS A 161 6.46 -11.26 -18.87
CA LYS A 161 6.53 -10.20 -19.87
C LYS A 161 7.15 -8.94 -19.28
N PRO A 162 7.88 -8.15 -20.09
CA PRO A 162 8.31 -6.79 -19.72
C PRO A 162 7.17 -5.92 -19.20
N LEU A 163 7.46 -5.02 -18.26
CA LEU A 163 6.47 -4.06 -17.76
C LEU A 163 5.85 -3.23 -18.89
N ARG A 164 6.62 -2.87 -19.92
CA ARG A 164 6.10 -2.15 -21.10
C ARG A 164 4.92 -2.88 -21.74
N GLU A 165 5.07 -4.17 -22.04
CA GLU A 165 4.01 -4.99 -22.64
C GLU A 165 2.81 -5.12 -21.70
N ARG A 166 3.05 -5.35 -20.39
CA ARG A 166 1.97 -5.45 -19.41
C ARG A 166 1.17 -4.14 -19.34
N ARG A 167 1.84 -2.99 -19.33
CA ARG A 167 1.17 -1.68 -19.31
C ARG A 167 0.40 -1.38 -20.60
N GLU A 168 0.92 -1.77 -21.75
CA GLU A 168 0.21 -1.66 -23.03
C GLU A 168 -1.07 -2.51 -23.03
N ILE A 169 -1.00 -3.76 -22.55
CA ILE A 169 -2.18 -4.63 -22.41
C ILE A 169 -3.18 -4.01 -21.42
N LEU A 170 -2.73 -3.58 -20.24
CA LEU A 170 -3.59 -2.96 -19.24
C LEU A 170 -4.36 -1.74 -19.80
N ALA A 171 -3.67 -0.88 -20.55
CA ALA A 171 -4.26 0.30 -21.17
C ALA A 171 -5.22 -0.03 -22.33
N LYS A 172 -4.96 -1.12 -23.05
CA LYS A 172 -5.84 -1.61 -24.12
C LYS A 172 -7.15 -2.18 -23.56
N VAL A 173 -7.07 -2.96 -22.49
CA VAL A 173 -8.23 -3.71 -21.97
C VAL A 173 -9.08 -2.90 -20.99
N CYS A 174 -8.48 -2.00 -20.21
CA CYS A 174 -9.23 -1.25 -19.20
C CYS A 174 -9.68 0.11 -19.70
N LYS A 175 -10.96 0.42 -19.50
CA LYS A 175 -11.54 1.74 -19.76
C LYS A 175 -11.54 2.58 -18.49
N GLU A 176 -10.87 3.73 -18.50
CA GLU A 176 -10.89 4.65 -17.37
C GLU A 176 -12.30 5.24 -17.14
N ILE A 177 -12.68 5.31 -15.87
CA ILE A 177 -13.87 5.95 -15.35
C ILE A 177 -13.40 7.06 -14.41
N PRO A 178 -13.52 8.34 -14.81
CA PRO A 178 -13.03 9.46 -14.02
C PRO A 178 -13.46 9.36 -12.55
N ASN A 179 -12.51 9.54 -11.63
CA ASN A 179 -12.73 9.55 -10.18
C ASN A 179 -13.22 8.23 -9.56
N MET A 180 -13.22 7.11 -10.31
CA MET A 180 -13.66 5.80 -9.82
C MET A 180 -12.66 4.69 -10.17
N PHE A 181 -12.21 4.62 -11.41
CA PHE A 181 -11.20 3.68 -11.87
C PHE A 181 -10.31 4.37 -12.90
N GLN A 182 -9.02 4.47 -12.64
CA GLN A 182 -8.05 5.13 -13.51
C GLN A 182 -6.78 4.30 -13.58
N LEU A 183 -6.00 4.48 -14.64
CA LEU A 183 -4.64 3.99 -14.67
C LEU A 183 -3.75 4.95 -13.88
N SER A 184 -2.72 4.42 -13.22
CA SER A 184 -1.72 5.27 -12.58
C SER A 184 -1.03 6.16 -13.63
N SER A 185 -0.85 7.45 -13.31
CA SER A 185 -0.05 8.37 -14.12
C SER A 185 1.36 7.83 -14.34
N VAL A 186 1.88 7.97 -15.57
CA VAL A 186 3.20 7.46 -15.95
C VAL A 186 3.97 8.53 -16.70
N MET A 187 5.27 8.60 -16.40
CA MET A 187 6.25 9.33 -17.18
C MET A 187 7.41 8.38 -17.52
N VAL A 188 7.90 8.43 -18.76
CA VAL A 188 9.10 7.73 -19.19
C VAL A 188 10.15 8.76 -19.55
N SER A 189 11.12 8.96 -18.67
CA SER A 189 12.27 9.84 -18.91
C SER A 189 13.54 9.25 -18.31
N ARG A 190 14.68 9.72 -18.81
CA ARG A 190 16.02 9.49 -18.24
C ARG A 190 16.61 10.77 -17.66
N GLU A 191 15.94 11.90 -17.83
CA GLU A 191 16.41 13.21 -17.39
C GLU A 191 16.01 13.46 -15.94
N PHE A 192 16.95 14.00 -15.16
CA PHE A 192 16.74 14.28 -13.74
C PHE A 192 15.64 15.33 -13.52
N ASP A 193 15.63 16.39 -14.33
CA ASP A 193 14.68 17.50 -14.21
C ASP A 193 13.24 17.04 -14.45
N ASP A 194 13.02 16.17 -15.44
CA ASP A 194 11.71 15.57 -15.70
C ASP A 194 11.22 14.76 -14.49
N ILE A 195 12.10 13.94 -13.90
CA ILE A 195 11.77 13.12 -12.72
C ILE A 195 11.45 14.01 -11.52
N ASN A 196 12.19 15.09 -11.33
CA ASN A 196 11.96 16.04 -10.25
C ASN A 196 10.65 16.82 -10.42
N ASN A 197 10.33 17.25 -11.66
CA ASN A 197 9.06 17.89 -11.98
C ASN A 197 7.88 16.94 -11.72
N PHE A 198 7.98 15.69 -12.19
CA PHE A 198 6.93 14.69 -11.97
C PHE A 198 6.78 14.32 -10.49
N LEU A 199 7.87 14.33 -9.71
CA LEU A 199 7.80 14.17 -8.26
C LEU A 199 7.04 15.32 -7.60
N ASN A 200 7.33 16.57 -7.98
CA ASN A 200 6.62 17.73 -7.46
C ASN A 200 5.13 17.72 -7.81
N GLU A 201 4.79 17.34 -9.06
CA GLU A 201 3.40 17.13 -9.49
C GLU A 201 2.72 16.04 -8.66
N SER A 202 3.40 14.91 -8.40
CA SER A 202 2.85 13.82 -7.60
C SER A 202 2.51 14.27 -6.17
N VAL A 203 3.34 15.12 -5.58
CA VAL A 203 3.12 15.66 -4.23
C VAL A 203 1.99 16.68 -4.24
N GLY A 204 1.94 17.56 -5.25
CA GLY A 204 0.82 18.50 -5.44
C GLY A 204 -0.53 17.78 -5.66
N ALA A 205 -0.50 16.59 -6.24
CA ALA A 205 -1.64 15.69 -6.39
C ALA A 205 -1.95 14.85 -5.14
N SER A 206 -1.35 15.18 -3.99
CA SER A 206 -1.58 14.52 -2.70
C SER A 206 -1.19 13.03 -2.67
N THR A 207 -0.14 12.66 -3.42
CA THR A 207 0.49 11.33 -3.35
C THR A 207 1.83 11.38 -2.59
N GLU A 208 2.32 10.21 -2.14
CA GLU A 208 3.55 10.13 -1.34
C GLU A 208 4.85 10.41 -2.14
N GLY A 209 4.79 10.33 -3.47
CA GLY A 209 5.95 10.41 -4.37
C GLY A 209 5.82 9.47 -5.57
N LEU A 210 6.97 9.03 -6.09
CA LEU A 210 7.06 8.22 -7.30
C LEU A 210 7.45 6.76 -7.02
N ILE A 211 6.94 5.86 -7.86
CA ILE A 211 7.49 4.51 -8.01
C ILE A 211 8.21 4.44 -9.36
N ILE A 212 9.54 4.36 -9.31
CA ILE A 212 10.40 4.21 -10.47
C ILE A 212 10.46 2.72 -10.80
N LYS A 213 10.01 2.34 -12.01
CA LYS A 213 10.04 0.96 -12.47
C LYS A 213 10.87 0.84 -13.74
N THR A 214 11.72 -0.17 -13.80
CA THR A 214 12.39 -0.58 -15.04
C THR A 214 11.36 -1.14 -16.03
N LEU A 215 11.47 -0.75 -17.31
CA LEU A 215 10.47 -1.09 -18.33
C LEU A 215 10.59 -2.52 -18.85
N ASP A 216 11.81 -3.07 -18.87
CA ASP A 216 12.13 -4.33 -19.53
C ASP A 216 12.19 -5.52 -18.55
N ASP A 217 11.88 -5.28 -17.27
CA ASP A 217 11.88 -6.30 -16.24
C ASP A 217 10.53 -7.02 -16.09
N THR A 218 10.63 -8.26 -15.63
CA THR A 218 9.51 -9.13 -15.31
C THR A 218 8.90 -8.81 -13.95
N TYR A 219 7.70 -9.32 -13.71
CA TYR A 219 7.07 -9.28 -12.40
C TYR A 219 7.56 -10.46 -11.56
N GLU A 220 8.23 -10.20 -10.45
CA GLU A 220 8.78 -11.23 -9.55
C GLU A 220 8.04 -11.24 -8.21
N PRO A 221 7.01 -12.09 -8.03
CA PRO A 221 6.28 -12.18 -6.77
C PRO A 221 7.21 -12.55 -5.62
N SER A 222 6.98 -11.96 -4.44
CA SER A 222 7.68 -12.27 -3.19
C SER A 222 9.19 -12.01 -3.19
N ARG A 223 9.74 -11.40 -4.25
CA ARG A 223 11.16 -11.03 -4.32
C ARG A 223 11.32 -9.52 -4.22
N ARG A 224 12.19 -9.09 -3.31
CA ARG A 224 12.59 -7.68 -3.22
C ARG A 224 13.70 -7.41 -4.22
N SER A 225 13.35 -7.12 -5.45
CA SER A 225 14.28 -6.70 -6.49
C SER A 225 14.51 -5.18 -6.44
N LEU A 226 15.51 -4.70 -7.18
CA LEU A 226 15.74 -3.26 -7.40
C LEU A 226 14.95 -2.72 -8.60
N ASN A 227 14.09 -3.56 -9.20
CA ASN A 227 13.33 -3.22 -10.40
C ASN A 227 12.33 -2.10 -10.10
N TRP A 228 11.85 -2.02 -8.85
CA TRP A 228 10.93 -0.99 -8.37
C TRP A 228 11.58 -0.21 -7.22
N LEU A 229 11.83 1.07 -7.45
CA LEU A 229 12.37 1.98 -6.46
C LEU A 229 11.30 2.99 -6.05
N LYS A 230 11.18 3.22 -4.75
CA LYS A 230 10.33 4.26 -4.20
C LYS A 230 11.14 5.54 -4.05
N LEU A 231 10.77 6.59 -4.77
CA LEU A 231 11.33 7.92 -4.61
C LEU A 231 10.27 8.78 -3.91
N LYS A 232 10.52 9.12 -2.66
CA LYS A 232 9.61 9.93 -1.86
C LYS A 232 10.23 11.30 -1.62
N LYS A 233 9.39 12.31 -1.40
CA LYS A 233 9.85 13.67 -1.08
C LYS A 233 10.76 13.68 0.15
N ASP A 234 10.48 12.86 1.17
CA ASP A 234 11.31 12.75 2.37
C ASP A 234 12.74 12.24 2.13
N TYR A 235 13.06 11.73 0.93
CA TYR A 235 14.39 11.22 0.57
C TYR A 235 15.26 12.24 -0.16
N ILE A 236 14.69 13.36 -0.60
CA ILE A 236 15.49 14.43 -1.17
C ILE A 236 16.06 15.22 -0.01
N GLU A 237 17.39 15.19 0.13
CA GLU A 237 18.13 16.15 0.93
C GLU A 237 18.10 17.45 0.15
N ASP A 238 17.50 18.50 0.70
CA ASP A 238 17.49 19.80 0.06
C ASP A 238 18.94 20.23 -0.17
N GLY A 239 19.38 20.16 -1.43
CA GLY A 239 20.64 20.72 -1.87
C GLY A 239 20.55 22.24 -1.77
N GLY A 240 20.83 22.76 -0.57
CA GLY A 240 21.13 24.16 -0.29
C GLY A 240 20.15 25.19 -0.88
N GLY A 241 19.10 25.52 -0.15
CA GLY A 241 18.29 26.71 -0.46
C GLY A 241 16.88 26.59 0.10
N GLU A 242 16.61 27.37 1.13
CA GLU A 242 15.30 27.84 1.61
C GLU A 242 14.06 27.12 1.04
N GLY A 243 13.42 26.27 1.86
CA GLY A 243 11.99 25.93 1.71
C GLY A 243 11.64 24.57 1.09
N GLY A 244 12.50 23.55 1.16
CA GLY A 244 12.08 22.20 0.86
C GLY A 244 11.34 21.58 2.05
N LEU A 245 10.07 21.22 1.84
CA LEU A 245 9.19 20.58 2.83
C LEU A 245 9.65 19.13 3.10
N GLY A 246 10.80 19.02 3.76
CA GLY A 246 11.45 17.84 4.32
C GLY A 246 11.70 18.04 5.81
N ASP A 247 10.77 18.74 6.48
CA ASP A 247 10.94 19.29 7.83
C ASP A 247 11.28 18.20 8.83
N SER A 248 12.56 18.17 9.22
CA SER A 248 12.95 17.47 10.43
C SER A 248 12.51 18.28 11.62
N VAL A 249 12.15 17.57 12.68
CA VAL A 249 11.78 18.16 13.97
C VAL A 249 12.75 17.68 15.03
N ASP A 250 13.14 18.59 15.88
CA ASP A 250 13.95 18.30 17.06
C ASP A 250 13.01 17.90 18.21
N LEU A 251 13.10 16.67 18.70
CA LEU A 251 12.21 16.09 19.71
C LEU A 251 13.01 15.47 20.87
N VAL A 252 12.38 15.38 22.03
CA VAL A 252 13.01 14.93 23.27
C VAL A 252 12.61 13.49 23.61
N PRO A 253 13.55 12.56 23.82
CA PRO A 253 13.25 11.23 24.35
C PRO A 253 12.77 11.32 25.80
N ILE A 254 11.56 10.83 26.05
CA ILE A 254 10.92 10.88 27.38
C ILE A 254 10.52 9.50 27.93
N ALA A 255 10.55 8.46 27.08
CA ALA A 255 10.30 7.09 27.50
C ALA A 255 10.88 6.08 26.50
N ALA A 256 10.96 4.80 26.88
CA ALA A 256 11.45 3.73 26.03
C ALA A 256 10.71 2.40 26.25
N TRP A 257 10.89 1.47 25.30
CA TRP A 257 10.47 0.07 25.38
C TRP A 257 11.68 -0.84 25.24
N HIS A 258 11.70 -1.94 25.99
CA HIS A 258 12.72 -2.96 25.81
C HIS A 258 12.63 -3.59 24.42
N GLY A 259 13.78 -3.78 23.79
CA GLY A 259 13.88 -4.45 22.52
C GLY A 259 13.55 -5.94 22.64
N LYS A 260 13.05 -6.51 21.53
CA LYS A 260 12.69 -7.92 21.41
C LYS A 260 13.53 -8.58 20.32
N GLY A 261 13.75 -9.89 20.44
CA GLY A 261 14.49 -10.67 19.45
C GLY A 261 15.96 -10.23 19.36
N LYS A 262 16.40 -9.80 18.17
CA LYS A 262 17.79 -9.32 17.94
C LYS A 262 18.17 -8.08 18.77
N ARG A 263 17.18 -7.31 19.23
CA ARG A 263 17.40 -6.09 20.05
C ARG A 263 17.22 -6.34 21.56
N THR A 264 17.30 -7.60 22.00
CA THR A 264 17.20 -7.92 23.44
C THR A 264 18.41 -7.34 24.17
N GLY A 265 18.19 -6.68 25.31
CA GLY A 265 19.25 -6.04 26.11
C GLY A 265 19.46 -4.54 25.83
N VAL A 266 18.80 -4.00 24.79
CA VAL A 266 18.78 -2.55 24.49
C VAL A 266 17.34 -2.02 24.45
N TYR A 267 17.18 -0.70 24.37
CA TYR A 267 15.88 -0.11 24.06
C TYR A 267 15.54 -0.32 22.58
N GLY A 268 14.41 -0.95 22.31
CA GLY A 268 13.97 -1.26 20.94
C GLY A 268 13.20 -0.13 20.28
N ALA A 269 12.63 0.77 21.07
CA ALA A 269 11.90 1.95 20.63
C ALA A 269 11.89 3.03 21.72
N TYR A 270 11.76 4.28 21.28
CA TYR A 270 11.73 5.47 22.13
C TYR A 270 10.43 6.25 21.90
N LEU A 271 9.89 6.85 22.97
CA LEU A 271 8.81 7.82 22.91
C LEU A 271 9.43 9.22 22.89
N LEU A 272 9.10 10.00 21.88
CA LEU A 272 9.60 11.35 21.71
C LEU A 272 8.49 12.38 21.92
N ALA A 273 8.88 13.56 22.39
CA ALA A 273 7.98 14.66 22.69
C ALA A 273 8.48 16.00 22.16
N CYS A 274 7.54 16.88 21.83
CA CYS A 274 7.78 18.31 21.61
C CYS A 274 7.70 19.07 22.93
N TYR A 275 8.22 20.29 22.96
CA TYR A 275 8.15 21.14 24.14
C TYR A 275 6.98 22.12 24.04
N ASN A 276 6.21 22.29 25.12
CA ASN A 276 5.20 23.33 25.21
C ASN A 276 5.71 24.42 26.18
N PRO A 277 6.08 25.61 25.67
CA PRO A 277 6.61 26.68 26.50
C PRO A 277 5.58 27.33 27.42
N GLU A 278 4.28 27.22 27.12
CA GLU A 278 3.22 27.84 27.94
C GLU A 278 2.96 27.06 29.23
N THR A 279 3.04 25.73 29.15
CA THR A 279 2.82 24.81 30.28
C THR A 279 4.12 24.20 30.82
N GLU A 280 5.27 24.56 30.23
CA GLU A 280 6.59 24.01 30.52
C GLU A 280 6.61 22.46 30.51
N SER A 281 5.93 21.87 29.52
CA SER A 281 5.70 20.42 29.47
C SER A 281 6.13 19.77 28.17
N TYR A 282 6.50 18.50 28.24
CA TYR A 282 6.86 17.66 27.11
C TYR A 282 5.65 16.82 26.68
N GLU A 283 5.16 17.07 25.47
CA GLU A 283 3.97 16.45 24.92
C GLU A 283 4.34 15.36 23.91
N SER A 284 3.89 14.12 24.14
CA SER A 284 4.26 13.00 23.27
C SER A 284 3.81 13.20 21.82
N CYS A 285 4.74 13.04 20.87
CA CYS A 285 4.51 13.20 19.43
C CYS A 285 4.54 11.86 18.68
N CYS A 286 5.49 10.98 19.00
CA CYS A 286 5.69 9.76 18.23
C CYS A 286 6.47 8.68 19.00
N LYS A 287 6.28 7.42 18.59
CA LYS A 287 7.11 6.29 18.97
C LYS A 287 8.02 5.91 17.81
N ILE A 288 9.33 5.92 18.03
CA ILE A 288 10.31 5.59 16.98
C ILE A 288 11.07 4.31 17.33
N GLY A 289 11.28 3.45 16.32
CA GLY A 289 12.14 2.26 16.41
C GLY A 289 13.00 2.06 15.17
N THR A 290 13.04 3.07 14.29
CA THR A 290 13.64 3.04 12.95
C THR A 290 14.57 4.25 12.77
N GLY A 291 15.62 4.08 11.95
CA GLY A 291 16.65 5.11 11.74
C GLY A 291 17.93 4.90 12.55
N PHE A 292 17.99 3.86 13.38
CA PHE A 292 19.15 3.54 14.18
C PHE A 292 19.94 2.37 13.61
N SER A 293 21.28 2.49 13.56
CA SER A 293 22.16 1.33 13.45
C SER A 293 22.19 0.55 14.77
N GLU A 294 22.73 -0.68 14.77
CA GLU A 294 22.84 -1.47 16.00
C GLU A 294 23.78 -0.79 17.01
N GLU A 295 24.88 -0.21 16.54
CA GLU A 295 25.84 0.52 17.37
C GLU A 295 25.23 1.77 18.00
N VAL A 296 24.40 2.50 17.23
CA VAL A 296 23.70 3.70 17.71
C VAL A 296 22.68 3.32 18.80
N LEU A 297 21.95 2.21 18.64
CA LEU A 297 20.99 1.74 19.66
C LEU A 297 21.66 1.41 20.99
N GLU A 298 22.80 0.72 20.95
CA GLU A 298 23.58 0.38 22.14
C GLU A 298 24.10 1.65 22.83
N SER A 299 24.69 2.56 22.06
CA SER A 299 25.19 3.84 22.56
C SER A 299 24.08 4.68 23.22
N HIS A 300 22.93 4.84 22.56
CA HIS A 300 21.80 5.61 23.08
C HIS A 300 21.19 4.97 24.32
N THR A 301 21.06 3.64 24.32
CA THR A 301 20.58 2.91 25.51
C THR A 301 21.47 3.20 26.70
N LYS A 302 22.79 3.06 26.53
CA LYS A 302 23.75 3.31 27.61
C LYS A 302 23.70 4.75 28.12
N ALA A 303 23.60 5.73 27.21
CA ALA A 303 23.54 7.14 27.57
C ALA A 303 22.24 7.51 28.32
N LEU A 304 21.12 6.89 27.97
CA LEU A 304 19.80 7.18 28.57
C LEU A 304 19.49 6.31 29.79
N GLN A 305 20.22 5.21 30.02
CA GLN A 305 20.08 4.40 31.24
C GLN A 305 20.32 5.22 32.52
N GLU A 306 21.25 6.18 32.48
CA GLU A 306 21.53 7.05 33.62
C GLU A 306 20.39 8.05 33.91
N THR A 307 19.48 8.23 32.96
CA THR A 307 18.36 9.18 33.05
C THR A 307 17.02 8.48 33.33
N GLU A 308 17.04 7.18 33.64
CA GLU A 308 15.85 6.42 33.96
C GLU A 308 15.15 6.92 35.23
N ILE A 309 13.85 7.18 35.10
CA ILE A 309 12.99 7.55 36.23
C ILE A 309 12.44 6.26 36.85
N GLN A 310 12.82 6.00 38.10
CA GLN A 310 12.24 4.91 38.89
C GLN A 310 10.78 5.21 39.21
N TRP A 311 9.86 4.46 38.59
CA TRP A 311 8.41 4.67 38.70
C TRP A 311 7.65 3.35 38.67
N SER A 312 6.70 3.18 39.58
CA SER A 312 5.86 1.98 39.71
C SER A 312 4.35 2.25 39.64
N GLY A 313 3.95 3.49 39.32
CA GLY A 313 2.56 3.90 39.24
C GLY A 313 1.93 3.71 37.85
N THR A 314 0.64 4.02 37.75
CA THR A 314 -0.10 4.01 36.47
C THR A 314 -0.09 5.41 35.86
N GLY A 315 0.49 5.56 34.67
CA GLY A 315 0.58 6.84 33.95
C GLY A 315 1.99 7.46 34.00
N ALA A 316 2.09 8.71 33.57
CA ALA A 316 3.36 9.43 33.54
C ALA A 316 3.87 9.75 34.96
N PRO A 317 5.18 9.60 35.24
CA PRO A 317 5.75 9.80 36.57
C PRO A 317 5.82 11.27 37.02
N ARG A 318 5.71 12.20 36.06
CA ARG A 318 5.92 13.64 36.26
C ARG A 318 4.81 14.40 35.55
N SER A 319 4.33 15.47 36.16
CA SER A 319 3.24 16.28 35.62
C SER A 319 3.61 17.01 34.32
N TYR A 320 4.89 17.30 34.11
CA TYR A 320 5.40 17.90 32.87
C TYR A 320 5.52 16.90 31.71
N LEU A 321 5.24 15.61 31.90
CA LEU A 321 5.25 14.61 30.83
C LEU A 321 3.82 14.29 30.40
N LEU A 322 3.37 14.92 29.32
CA LEU A 322 2.03 14.69 28.76
C LEU A 322 2.05 13.53 27.77
N VAL A 323 1.70 12.35 28.28
CA VAL A 323 1.66 11.09 27.51
C VAL A 323 0.27 10.49 27.61
N GLY A 324 -0.30 10.06 26.47
CA GLY A 324 -1.62 9.44 26.46
C GLY A 324 -1.63 8.05 27.11
N ASP A 325 -2.70 7.73 27.82
CA ASP A 325 -2.82 6.51 28.66
C ASP A 325 -2.67 5.18 27.91
N MET A 326 -2.89 5.19 26.59
CA MET A 326 -2.68 4.02 25.73
C MET A 326 -1.19 3.71 25.49
N LEU A 327 -0.31 4.69 25.70
CA LEU A 327 1.14 4.52 25.58
C LEU A 327 1.67 4.03 26.92
N LYS A 328 2.02 2.74 26.96
CA LYS A 328 2.58 2.08 28.14
C LYS A 328 4.06 1.77 27.91
N PRO A 329 4.97 2.75 28.10
CA PRO A 329 6.41 2.51 28.03
C PRO A 329 6.87 1.59 29.15
N ASP A 330 7.95 0.86 28.89
CA ASP A 330 8.58 0.01 29.91
C ASP A 330 9.48 0.85 30.83
N ILE A 331 10.04 1.95 30.29
CA ILE A 331 11.00 2.84 30.96
C ILE A 331 10.59 4.29 30.75
N TRP A 332 10.66 5.10 31.79
CA TRP A 332 10.52 6.55 31.71
C TRP A 332 11.89 7.21 31.79
N LEU A 333 12.11 8.29 31.05
CA LEU A 333 13.40 8.97 30.92
C LEU A 333 13.25 10.43 31.31
N GLU A 334 14.23 10.97 32.05
CA GLU A 334 14.32 12.41 32.25
C GLU A 334 14.65 13.11 30.91
N PRO A 335 13.97 14.22 30.57
CA PRO A 335 14.26 15.03 29.38
C PRO A 335 15.70 15.58 29.43
N THR A 336 16.63 14.95 28.72
CA THR A 336 18.06 15.34 28.75
C THR A 336 18.71 15.49 27.38
N GLN A 337 18.14 14.89 26.34
CA GLN A 337 18.67 14.93 24.97
C GLN A 337 17.63 15.47 24.00
N VAL A 338 18.10 15.99 22.87
CA VAL A 338 17.27 16.39 21.75
C VAL A 338 17.71 15.61 20.52
N TRP A 339 16.76 15.01 19.81
CA TRP A 339 17.00 14.20 18.61
C TRP A 339 16.34 14.85 17.40
N GLU A 340 17.09 14.94 16.31
CA GLU A 340 16.54 15.35 15.03
C GLU A 340 15.84 14.15 14.38
N VAL A 341 14.57 14.34 14.03
CA VAL A 341 13.68 13.30 13.53
C VAL A 341 13.02 13.76 12.25
N LYS A 342 13.12 12.97 11.19
CA LYS A 342 12.40 13.22 9.94
C LYS A 342 11.11 12.41 9.91
N ALA A 343 10.03 13.00 9.41
CA ALA A 343 8.76 12.32 9.17
C ALA A 343 8.34 12.47 7.70
N ALA A 344 7.44 11.61 7.25
CA ALA A 344 6.84 11.75 5.93
C ALA A 344 5.70 12.79 5.94
N ASP A 345 4.86 12.75 6.97
CA ASP A 345 3.68 13.60 7.15
C ASP A 345 3.35 13.72 8.65
N LEU A 346 2.43 14.61 8.99
CA LEU A 346 1.81 14.74 10.32
C LEU A 346 0.32 14.39 10.23
N SER A 347 -0.22 13.80 11.30
CA SER A 347 -1.62 13.38 11.34
C SER A 347 -2.24 13.55 12.73
N LEU A 348 -3.55 13.79 12.77
CA LEU A 348 -4.28 13.80 14.04
C LEU A 348 -4.25 12.43 14.69
N SER A 349 -4.02 12.43 16.00
CA SER A 349 -3.76 11.26 16.81
C SER A 349 -4.64 11.24 18.05
N PRO A 350 -5.38 10.15 18.29
CA PRO A 350 -6.12 9.98 19.54
C PRO A 350 -5.20 9.58 20.72
N THR A 351 -3.96 9.18 20.46
CA THR A 351 -3.02 8.66 21.47
C THR A 351 -2.00 9.69 21.91
N HIS A 352 -1.44 10.44 20.96
CA HIS A 352 -0.41 11.43 21.21
C HIS A 352 -1.02 12.75 21.69
N LYS A 353 -0.22 13.56 22.39
CA LYS A 353 -0.68 14.76 23.10
C LYS A 353 -0.09 16.06 22.55
N ALA A 354 0.91 15.98 21.67
CA ALA A 354 1.49 17.14 21.03
C ALA A 354 0.42 18.00 20.36
N ALA A 355 0.44 19.31 20.62
CA ALA A 355 -0.48 20.28 20.00
C ALA A 355 -1.99 19.98 20.23
N ILE A 356 -2.33 19.19 21.25
CA ILE A 356 -3.72 19.01 21.66
C ILE A 356 -4.30 20.33 22.16
N GLY A 357 -5.52 20.67 21.75
CA GLY A 357 -6.14 21.96 22.01
C GLY A 357 -5.61 23.12 21.14
N VAL A 358 -4.54 22.89 20.36
CA VAL A 358 -3.99 23.87 19.41
C VAL A 358 -4.38 23.49 17.97
N ALA A 359 -4.11 22.24 17.56
CA ALA A 359 -4.45 21.73 16.24
C ALA A 359 -5.85 21.11 16.18
N ASP A 360 -6.33 20.52 17.28
CA ASP A 360 -7.65 19.91 17.41
C ASP A 360 -8.04 19.87 18.89
N GLU A 361 -9.31 20.10 19.20
CA GLU A 361 -9.80 20.21 20.59
C GLU A 361 -9.58 18.94 21.43
N HIS A 362 -9.57 17.76 20.80
CA HIS A 362 -9.59 16.48 21.50
C HIS A 362 -8.44 15.54 21.12
N ARG A 363 -7.74 15.81 20.02
CA ARG A 363 -6.66 14.97 19.48
C ARG A 363 -5.36 15.74 19.43
N GLY A 364 -4.25 15.06 19.73
CA GLY A 364 -2.93 15.61 19.45
C GLY A 364 -2.51 15.36 18.00
N VAL A 365 -1.31 15.78 17.66
CA VAL A 365 -0.65 15.56 16.37
C VAL A 365 0.45 14.51 16.54
N ALA A 366 0.57 13.61 15.57
CA ALA A 366 1.62 12.59 15.54
C ALA A 366 2.34 12.55 14.19
N LEU A 367 3.65 12.27 14.25
CA LEU A 367 4.48 12.08 13.07
C LEU A 367 4.19 10.72 12.41
N ARG A 368 4.07 10.71 11.08
CA ARG A 368 3.97 9.50 10.27
C ARG A 368 5.34 9.08 9.75
N PHE A 369 5.63 7.79 9.90
CA PHE A 369 6.91 7.17 9.52
C PHE A 369 8.15 7.91 10.04
N PRO A 370 8.19 8.25 11.35
CA PRO A 370 9.29 9.00 11.92
C PRO A 370 10.58 8.18 11.92
N ARG A 371 11.70 8.83 11.64
CA ARG A 371 13.04 8.22 11.60
C ARG A 371 14.03 9.11 12.32
N PHE A 372 14.81 8.50 13.19
CA PHE A 372 15.96 9.16 13.79
C PHE A 372 16.96 9.55 12.70
N LEU A 373 17.47 10.79 12.76
CA LEU A 373 18.59 11.26 11.95
C LEU A 373 19.87 11.35 12.79
N ARG A 374 19.85 12.17 13.85
CA ARG A 374 21.02 12.42 14.71
C ARG A 374 20.63 12.99 16.07
N ILE A 375 21.56 12.95 17.01
CA ILE A 375 21.47 13.72 18.26
C ILE A 375 21.81 15.19 17.97
N ARG A 376 21.06 16.11 18.58
CA ARG A 376 21.32 17.55 18.61
C ARG A 376 22.03 17.92 19.90
N GLU A 377 23.36 17.75 19.91
CA GLU A 377 24.20 18.15 21.04
C GLU A 377 24.23 19.68 21.25
N ASP A 378 23.84 20.42 20.22
CA ASP A 378 23.75 21.87 20.20
C ASP A 378 22.44 22.42 20.79
N LYS A 379 21.50 21.55 21.21
CA LYS A 379 20.19 21.95 21.75
C LYS A 379 19.91 21.34 23.10
N LYS A 380 19.27 22.13 23.96
CA LYS A 380 18.68 21.67 25.21
C LYS A 380 17.22 21.23 25.01
N PRO A 381 16.68 20.38 25.90
CA PRO A 381 15.29 19.90 25.83
C PRO A 381 14.22 21.00 25.71
N ASP A 382 14.41 22.15 26.35
CA ASP A 382 13.52 23.32 26.28
C ASP A 382 13.65 24.13 24.96
N GLU A 383 14.66 23.81 24.14
CA GLU A 383 14.88 24.36 22.79
C GLU A 383 14.42 23.38 21.68
N ALA A 384 13.74 22.29 22.07
CA ALA A 384 13.11 21.37 21.14
C ALA A 384 11.98 22.05 20.35
N THR A 385 11.55 21.38 19.28
CA THR A 385 10.41 21.83 18.48
C THR A 385 9.20 22.01 19.38
N THR A 386 8.48 23.11 19.19
CA THR A 386 7.34 23.46 20.03
C THR A 386 6.05 22.83 19.54
N ASN A 387 5.07 22.65 20.43
CA ASN A 387 3.73 22.21 20.05
C ASN A 387 3.06 23.17 19.03
N ALA A 388 3.29 24.47 19.13
CA ALA A 388 2.83 25.46 18.15
C ALA A 388 3.45 25.21 16.76
N GLN A 389 4.76 24.98 16.69
CA GLN A 389 5.44 24.62 15.44
C GLN A 389 4.93 23.30 14.86
N ILE A 390 4.67 22.29 15.70
CA ILE A 390 4.07 21.03 15.25
C ILE A 390 2.67 21.26 14.65
N SER A 391 1.87 22.14 15.26
CA SER A 391 0.56 22.53 14.72
C SER A 391 0.69 23.26 13.38
N GLU A 392 1.60 24.23 13.28
CA GLU A 392 1.87 24.97 12.04
C GLU A 392 2.31 24.04 10.91
N MET A 393 3.22 23.11 11.18
CA MET A 393 3.64 22.07 10.22
C MET A 393 2.45 21.19 9.80
N TYR A 394 1.57 20.82 10.72
CA TYR A 394 0.37 20.03 10.41
C TYR A 394 -0.55 20.76 9.43
N TRP A 395 -0.90 22.02 9.70
CA TRP A 395 -1.74 22.85 8.83
C TRP A 395 -1.02 23.27 7.55
N GLY A 396 0.31 23.28 7.54
CA GLY A 396 1.14 23.57 6.37
C GLY A 396 1.02 22.52 5.26
N GLN A 397 0.58 21.29 5.58
CA GLN A 397 0.49 20.18 4.63
C GLN A 397 -0.59 20.43 3.57
N GLU A 398 -0.24 20.21 2.30
CA GLU A 398 -1.19 20.30 1.16
C GLU A 398 -2.43 19.41 1.35
N SER A 399 -2.22 18.22 1.92
CA SER A 399 -3.30 17.27 2.22
C SER A 399 -4.27 17.76 3.30
N VAL A 400 -3.88 18.75 4.11
CA VAL A 400 -4.69 19.36 5.17
C VAL A 400 -5.30 20.67 4.70
N LYS A 401 -4.53 21.58 4.06
CA LYS A 401 -5.05 22.86 3.52
C LYS A 401 -6.24 22.69 2.60
N LYS A 402 -6.20 21.67 1.75
CA LYS A 402 -7.28 21.32 0.83
C LYS A 402 -8.58 20.90 1.51
N LYS A 403 -8.56 20.61 2.81
CA LYS A 403 -9.73 20.23 3.60
C LYS A 403 -10.47 21.43 4.19
N ASP A 404 -9.76 22.49 4.58
CA ASP A 404 -10.39 23.68 5.19
C ASP A 404 -11.11 24.56 4.16
N VAL A 405 -10.59 24.67 2.93
CA VAL A 405 -11.26 25.40 1.84
C VAL A 405 -12.66 24.84 1.56
N VAL A 406 -12.85 23.53 1.76
CA VAL A 406 -14.14 22.86 1.51
C VAL A 406 -15.15 23.14 2.62
N VAL A 407 -14.69 23.39 3.84
CA VAL A 407 -15.58 23.71 4.97
C VAL A 407 -16.04 25.16 4.91
N ASP A 408 -15.17 26.10 4.51
CA ASP A 408 -15.53 27.52 4.40
C ASP A 408 -16.51 27.79 3.23
N ASP A 409 -16.42 27.06 2.11
CA ASP A 409 -17.33 27.23 0.96
C ASP A 409 -18.76 26.71 1.24
N GLU A 410 -18.94 25.78 2.20
CA GLU A 410 -20.28 25.29 2.60
C GLU A 410 -21.04 26.31 3.47
N ASP A 411 -20.32 27.10 4.27
CA ASP A 411 -20.93 28.13 5.13
C ASP A 411 -21.27 29.43 4.38
N GLU A 412 -20.58 29.74 3.27
CA GLU A 412 -20.92 30.90 2.43
C GLU A 412 -22.09 30.67 1.45
N MET A 413 -22.50 29.42 1.20
CA MET A 413 -23.68 29.09 0.38
C MET A 413 -25.00 28.99 1.16
N MET A 414 -25.00 29.30 2.47
CA MET A 414 -26.20 29.34 3.32
C MET A 414 -26.59 30.75 3.82
N LEU A 415 -26.34 31.79 3.03
CA LEU A 415 -26.89 33.14 3.25
C LEU A 415 -27.76 33.66 2.10
#